data_AF-A0A428P2A4-F1
#
_entry.id   AF-A0A428P2A4-F1
#
_cell.length_a   1.000
_cell.length_b   1.000
_cell.length_c   1.000
_cell.angle_alpha   90.00
_cell.angle_beta   90.00
_cell.angle_gamma   90.00
#
_symmetry.space_group_name_H-M   'P 1'
#
loop_
_entity.id
_entity.type
_entity.pdbx_description
1 polymer ?
#
loop_
_entity_poly.entity_id
_entity_poly.type
_entity_poly.pdbx_seq_one_letter_code
_entity_poly.pdbx_strand_id
1 'polypeptide(L)'
;MLSDQSLASVQKLLHDDVDFARSRNAPAAVSKPGQLTRTEKLRLGDLLDAYVEMPGQDLKGSTPAEIYKEFYGHIFKSWVSTQTTNLRTALPPRPTHQTRIELGTPQTGGTSQGTRRSYDEMMYGPVFLNMAFDPEEETFAWTWYDGDNNIIKRKNLEVRLPRGTAIKIAKRTAIENYDDIERERITSHNRTQIIGAARRRISKWAQIGPDSRGHIDDEDKLKDGEILPLRLASDVWLKTSRDDADIATSIQSRRVGTAHH
;
A
#
# COMPACT_ATOMS: atom_id res chain seq x y z
N MET A 1 3.38 -7.85 12.01
CA MET A 1 4.44 -8.71 11.47
C MET A 1 3.92 -10.12 11.49
N LEU A 2 4.05 -10.84 10.39
CA LEU A 2 3.90 -12.29 10.45
C LEU A 2 4.98 -12.84 11.38
N SER A 3 4.66 -13.87 12.15
CA SER A 3 5.68 -14.58 12.93
C SER A 3 6.71 -15.21 12.00
N ASP A 4 7.98 -15.32 12.43
CA ASP A 4 9.02 -16.08 11.70
C ASP A 4 8.56 -17.49 11.28
N GLN A 5 7.61 -18.06 12.02
CA GLN A 5 6.94 -19.33 11.71
C GLN A 5 6.17 -19.32 10.38
N SER A 6 5.59 -18.18 9.98
CA SER A 6 4.84 -18.05 8.73
C SER A 6 5.78 -18.06 7.52
N LEU A 7 6.92 -17.37 7.60
CA LEU A 7 7.94 -17.37 6.55
C LEU A 7 8.51 -18.78 6.36
N ALA A 8 8.89 -19.44 7.46
CA ALA A 8 9.37 -20.82 7.43
C ALA A 8 8.35 -21.80 6.84
N SER A 9 7.05 -21.59 7.14
CA SER A 9 5.98 -22.42 6.59
C SER A 9 5.77 -22.20 5.08
N VAL A 10 5.86 -20.96 4.62
CA VAL A 10 5.78 -20.62 3.18
C VAL A 10 6.99 -21.18 2.42
N GLN A 11 8.18 -21.09 3.01
CA GLN A 11 9.41 -21.69 2.43
C GLN A 11 9.34 -23.20 2.37
N LYS A 12 8.78 -23.85 3.39
CA LYS A 12 8.53 -25.29 3.35
C LYS A 12 7.62 -25.68 2.17
N LEU A 13 6.56 -24.91 1.92
CA LEU A 13 5.69 -25.13 0.75
C LEU A 13 6.45 -25.00 -0.57
N LEU A 14 7.38 -24.05 -0.68
CA LEU A 14 8.23 -23.93 -1.87
C LEU A 14 9.10 -25.17 -2.10
N HIS A 15 9.66 -25.74 -1.03
CA HIS A 15 10.51 -26.93 -1.10
C HIS A 15 9.75 -28.23 -1.40
N ASP A 16 8.55 -28.35 -0.81
CA ASP A 16 7.67 -29.51 -0.90
C ASP A 16 6.77 -29.47 -2.15
N ASP A 17 6.79 -28.39 -2.92
CA ASP A 17 5.99 -28.25 -4.14
C ASP A 17 6.36 -29.31 -5.18
N VAL A 18 5.35 -30.08 -5.59
CA VAL A 18 5.45 -31.15 -6.59
C VAL A 18 4.96 -30.72 -7.97
N ASP A 19 4.31 -29.56 -8.08
CA ASP A 19 3.81 -29.02 -9.36
C ASP A 19 4.93 -28.30 -10.10
N PHE A 20 5.82 -29.04 -10.75
CA PHE A 20 6.90 -28.45 -11.56
C PHE A 20 7.16 -29.23 -12.84
N ALA A 21 7.68 -28.55 -13.85
CA ALA A 21 8.15 -29.17 -15.07
C ALA A 21 9.46 -29.93 -14.80
N ARG A 22 9.57 -31.19 -15.23
CA ARG A 22 10.81 -31.97 -15.12
C ARG A 22 11.95 -31.39 -15.95
N SER A 23 11.60 -30.90 -17.14
CA SER A 23 12.49 -30.24 -18.08
C SER A 23 11.64 -29.42 -19.06
N ARG A 24 12.27 -28.53 -19.79
CA ARG A 24 11.61 -27.65 -20.76
C ARG A 24 12.54 -27.39 -21.93
N ASN A 25 12.06 -27.57 -23.16
CA ASN A 25 12.83 -27.24 -24.36
C ASN A 25 12.95 -25.72 -24.52
N ALA A 26 14.08 -25.24 -25.03
CA ALA A 26 14.30 -23.84 -25.35
C ALA A 26 14.02 -23.55 -26.83
N PRO A 27 13.39 -22.42 -27.20
CA PRO A 27 12.61 -21.51 -26.34
C PRO A 27 11.20 -22.08 -26.08
N ALA A 28 10.65 -21.87 -24.87
CA ALA A 28 9.27 -22.25 -24.56
C ALA A 28 8.59 -21.29 -23.59
N ALA A 29 7.38 -20.84 -23.96
CA ALA A 29 6.59 -19.92 -23.16
C ALA A 29 6.18 -20.51 -21.80
N VAL A 30 6.27 -19.69 -20.75
CA VAL A 30 5.74 -19.96 -19.40
C VAL A 30 4.55 -19.06 -19.16
N SER A 31 3.43 -19.67 -18.80
CA SER A 31 2.14 -19.01 -18.55
C SER A 31 1.53 -19.39 -17.20
N LYS A 32 2.09 -20.38 -16.51
CA LYS A 32 1.60 -20.85 -15.22
C LYS A 32 2.72 -21.43 -14.34
N PRO A 33 2.54 -21.48 -13.02
CA PRO A 33 3.57 -21.93 -12.07
C PRO A 33 4.12 -23.34 -12.35
N GLY A 34 3.25 -24.31 -12.66
CA GLY A 34 3.64 -25.69 -12.94
C GLY A 34 4.51 -25.89 -14.20
N GLN A 35 4.72 -24.85 -15.01
CA GLN A 35 5.65 -24.88 -16.15
C GLN A 35 7.08 -24.49 -15.77
N LEU A 36 7.29 -23.98 -14.55
CA LEU A 36 8.61 -23.75 -14.00
C LEU A 36 9.21 -25.07 -13.52
N THR A 37 10.52 -25.23 -13.70
CA THR A 37 11.27 -26.34 -13.12
C THR A 37 11.44 -26.16 -11.61
N ARG A 38 11.79 -27.24 -10.91
CA ARG A 38 12.07 -27.19 -9.46
C ARG A 38 13.15 -26.17 -9.12
N THR A 39 14.23 -26.13 -9.89
CA THR A 39 15.34 -25.18 -9.68
C THR A 39 14.89 -23.74 -9.88
N GLU A 40 14.12 -23.46 -10.94
CA GLU A 40 13.57 -22.12 -11.20
C GLU A 40 12.66 -21.66 -10.06
N LYS A 41 11.78 -22.52 -9.54
CA LYS A 41 10.94 -22.20 -8.38
C LYS A 41 11.76 -21.86 -7.14
N LEU A 42 12.75 -22.69 -6.80
CA LEU A 42 13.64 -22.42 -5.65
C LEU A 42 14.41 -21.09 -5.82
N ARG A 43 14.73 -20.71 -7.05
CA ARG A 43 15.40 -19.44 -7.40
C ARG A 43 14.46 -18.22 -7.41
N LEU A 44 13.17 -18.41 -7.09
CA LEU A 44 12.24 -17.33 -6.75
C LEU A 44 12.04 -17.20 -5.24
N GLY A 45 12.70 -18.03 -4.42
CA GLY A 45 12.52 -18.05 -2.96
C GLY A 45 12.82 -16.71 -2.29
N ASP A 46 13.86 -16.00 -2.72
CA ASP A 46 14.20 -14.66 -2.24
C ASP A 46 13.10 -13.63 -2.53
N LEU A 47 12.43 -13.75 -3.68
CA LEU A 47 11.31 -12.88 -4.06
C LEU A 47 10.05 -13.23 -3.28
N LEU A 48 9.87 -14.51 -2.94
CA LEU A 48 8.78 -14.96 -2.06
C LEU A 48 9.00 -14.47 -0.64
N ASP A 49 10.22 -14.49 -0.13
CA ASP A 49 10.57 -13.90 1.17
C ASP A 49 10.26 -12.40 1.18
N ALA A 50 10.76 -11.67 0.18
CA ALA A 50 10.46 -10.24 0.03
C ALA A 50 8.95 -9.97 -0.11
N TYR A 51 8.19 -10.87 -0.73
CA TYR A 51 6.73 -10.77 -0.83
C TYR A 51 6.06 -10.96 0.54
N VAL A 52 6.50 -11.91 1.35
CA VAL A 52 5.94 -12.16 2.68
C VAL A 52 6.26 -11.01 3.65
N GLU A 53 7.46 -10.45 3.53
CA GLU A 53 7.98 -9.43 4.45
C GLU A 53 7.66 -7.98 4.01
N MET A 54 7.01 -7.80 2.86
CA MET A 54 6.74 -6.50 2.27
C MET A 54 6.00 -5.56 3.25
N PRO A 55 6.53 -4.33 3.48
CA PRO A 55 5.87 -3.35 4.32
C PRO A 55 4.45 -3.02 3.85
N GLY A 56 3.52 -2.90 4.80
CA GLY A 56 2.14 -2.50 4.54
C GLY A 56 1.20 -3.63 4.16
N GLN A 57 1.71 -4.79 3.80
CA GLN A 57 0.90 -5.95 3.48
C GLN A 57 0.14 -6.45 4.72
N ASP A 58 -1.18 -6.58 4.58
CA ASP A 58 -2.00 -7.21 5.60
C ASP A 58 -2.17 -8.70 5.24
N LEU A 59 -1.39 -9.54 5.92
CA LEU A 59 -1.48 -11.00 5.82
C LEU A 59 -2.20 -11.62 7.03
N LYS A 60 -2.92 -10.81 7.82
CA LYS A 60 -3.72 -11.34 8.93
C LYS A 60 -4.79 -12.29 8.40
N GLY A 61 -4.83 -13.48 8.98
CA GLY A 61 -5.80 -14.51 8.61
C GLY A 61 -5.42 -15.33 7.37
N SER A 62 -4.42 -14.91 6.58
CA SER A 62 -3.95 -15.68 5.44
C SER A 62 -3.10 -16.87 5.88
N THR A 63 -3.43 -18.05 5.38
CA THR A 63 -2.63 -19.26 5.55
C THR A 63 -1.35 -19.22 4.69
N PRO A 64 -0.29 -19.94 5.06
CA PRO A 64 0.91 -20.06 4.22
C PRO A 64 0.62 -20.51 2.78
N ALA A 65 -0.38 -21.39 2.59
CA ALA A 65 -0.77 -21.87 1.28
C ALA A 65 -1.45 -20.78 0.43
N GLU A 66 -2.26 -19.93 1.05
CA GLU A 66 -2.88 -18.79 0.37
C GLU A 66 -1.84 -17.77 -0.07
N ILE A 67 -0.89 -17.44 0.81
CA ILE A 67 0.21 -16.50 0.49
C ILE A 67 1.05 -17.04 -0.69
N TYR A 68 1.40 -18.32 -0.63
CA TYR A 68 2.14 -19.00 -1.69
C TYR A 68 1.39 -18.94 -3.04
N LYS A 69 0.09 -19.25 -3.02
CA LYS A 69 -0.77 -19.20 -4.20
C LYS A 69 -0.95 -17.77 -4.73
N GLU A 70 -1.10 -16.80 -3.85
CA GLU A 70 -1.25 -15.38 -4.20
C GLU A 70 0.00 -14.85 -4.89
N PHE A 71 1.20 -15.16 -4.37
CA PHE A 71 2.49 -14.78 -4.97
C PHE A 71 2.58 -15.24 -6.42
N TYR A 72 2.42 -16.54 -6.67
CA TYR A 72 2.45 -17.09 -8.03
C TYR A 72 1.28 -16.61 -8.88
N GLY A 73 0.10 -16.43 -8.28
CA GLY A 73 -1.06 -15.84 -8.93
C GLY A 73 -0.77 -14.45 -9.48
N HIS A 74 -0.12 -13.59 -8.69
CA HIS A 74 0.31 -12.26 -9.13
C HIS A 74 1.38 -12.30 -10.22
N ILE A 75 2.34 -13.23 -10.16
CA ILE A 75 3.36 -13.39 -11.20
C ILE A 75 2.70 -13.65 -12.55
N PHE A 76 1.76 -14.59 -12.63
CA PHE A 76 1.17 -15.03 -13.89
C PHE A 76 -0.15 -14.33 -14.25
N LYS A 77 -0.64 -13.40 -13.41
CA LYS A 77 -1.87 -12.65 -13.69
C LYS A 77 -1.76 -11.89 -15.01
N SER A 78 -2.54 -12.34 -15.99
CA SER A 78 -2.61 -11.79 -17.35
C SER A 78 -1.24 -11.65 -18.03
N TRP A 79 -0.29 -12.55 -17.72
CA TRP A 79 1.07 -12.46 -18.21
C TRP A 79 1.62 -13.81 -18.67
N VAL A 80 2.39 -13.79 -19.77
CA VAL A 80 3.17 -14.95 -20.27
C VAL A 80 4.60 -14.52 -20.59
N SER A 81 5.56 -15.44 -20.49
CA SER A 81 6.99 -15.14 -20.58
C SER A 81 7.49 -14.65 -21.95
N THR A 82 6.65 -14.69 -22.99
CA THR A 82 6.95 -14.12 -24.30
C THR A 82 6.57 -12.64 -24.40
N GLN A 83 5.79 -12.12 -23.45
CA GLN A 83 5.45 -10.71 -23.37
C GLN A 83 6.62 -9.91 -22.80
N THR A 84 6.70 -8.64 -23.18
CA THR A 84 7.68 -7.70 -22.61
C THR A 84 7.54 -7.67 -21.09
N THR A 85 8.67 -7.85 -20.40
CA THR A 85 8.73 -7.82 -18.95
C THR A 85 8.53 -6.40 -18.43
N ASN A 86 7.92 -6.29 -17.25
CA ASN A 86 7.74 -4.99 -16.60
C ASN A 86 9.10 -4.34 -16.31
N LEU A 87 9.26 -3.10 -16.79
CA LEU A 87 10.36 -2.23 -16.40
C LEU A 87 10.24 -1.91 -14.90
N ARG A 88 11.38 -1.61 -14.26
CA ARG A 88 11.40 -1.05 -12.91
C ARG A 88 10.58 0.24 -12.93
N THR A 89 9.49 0.27 -12.17
CA THR A 89 8.61 1.45 -12.12
C THR A 89 9.08 2.39 -11.02
N ALA A 90 9.05 3.69 -11.25
CA ALA A 90 9.21 4.66 -10.17
C ALA A 90 7.96 4.69 -9.28
N LEU A 91 8.14 5.00 -7.99
CA LEU A 91 7.01 5.23 -7.10
C LEU A 91 6.24 6.47 -7.60
N PRO A 92 4.93 6.37 -7.90
CA PRO A 92 4.16 7.53 -8.33
C PRO A 92 4.14 8.59 -7.22
N PRO A 93 4.13 9.90 -7.57
CA PRO A 93 4.01 10.96 -6.58
C PRO A 93 2.70 10.85 -5.82
N ARG A 94 2.65 11.38 -4.59
CA ARG A 94 1.39 11.45 -3.83
C ARG A 94 0.42 12.42 -4.54
N PRO A 95 -0.78 11.96 -4.94
CA PRO A 95 -1.81 12.85 -5.46
C PRO A 95 -2.24 13.89 -4.43
N THR A 96 -2.41 15.14 -4.84
CA THR A 96 -2.78 16.27 -3.96
C THR A 96 -4.18 16.16 -3.36
N HIS A 97 -5.09 15.43 -3.99
CA HIS A 97 -6.44 15.18 -3.44
C HIS A 97 -6.44 14.18 -2.28
N GLN A 98 -5.32 13.47 -2.06
CA GLN A 98 -5.21 12.43 -1.03
C GLN A 98 -4.75 12.97 0.33
N THR A 99 -4.30 14.23 0.40
CA THR A 99 -3.95 14.90 1.65
C THR A 99 -5.11 15.71 2.24
N ARG A 100 -6.22 15.80 1.52
CA ARG A 100 -7.39 16.63 1.86
C ARG A 100 -8.58 15.74 2.21
N ILE A 101 -9.09 15.91 3.42
CA ILE A 101 -10.36 15.29 3.83
C ILE A 101 -11.47 16.35 3.86
N GLU A 102 -12.68 15.94 3.49
CA GLU A 102 -13.89 16.74 3.68
C GLU A 102 -14.52 16.41 5.03
N LEU A 103 -14.93 17.44 5.75
CA LEU A 103 -15.55 17.37 7.06
C LEU A 103 -16.93 18.01 6.95
N GLY A 104 -17.95 17.14 6.95
CA GLY A 104 -19.35 17.51 6.84
C GLY A 104 -20.05 16.82 5.68
N THR A 105 -21.34 16.57 5.81
CA THR A 105 -22.19 16.20 4.68
C THR A 105 -22.59 17.46 3.93
N PRO A 106 -22.52 17.49 2.58
CA PRO A 106 -23.23 18.51 1.83
C PRO A 106 -24.71 18.40 2.23
N GLN A 107 -25.26 19.45 2.84
CA GLN A 107 -26.70 19.49 3.09
C GLN A 107 -27.39 19.39 1.73
N THR A 108 -27.92 18.22 1.44
CA THR A 108 -28.73 17.93 0.27
C THR A 108 -30.07 18.60 0.50
N GLY A 109 -30.18 19.87 0.10
CA GLY A 109 -31.41 20.63 0.32
C GLY A 109 -31.29 22.09 -0.06
N GLY A 110 -31.16 22.40 -1.34
CA GLY A 110 -31.26 23.77 -1.82
C GLY A 110 -30.67 23.97 -3.21
N THR A 111 -31.44 23.69 -4.25
CA THR A 111 -31.16 24.22 -5.60
C THR A 111 -31.38 25.74 -5.58
N SER A 112 -30.35 26.49 -5.19
CA SER A 112 -30.34 27.96 -5.28
C SER A 112 -29.70 28.38 -6.61
N GLN A 113 -30.46 28.30 -7.70
CA GLN A 113 -30.11 29.08 -8.89
C GLN A 113 -30.31 30.56 -8.57
N GLY A 114 -29.21 31.31 -8.48
CA GLY A 114 -29.22 32.77 -8.56
C GLY A 114 -28.71 33.50 -7.31
N THR A 115 -27.50 34.06 -7.45
CA THR A 115 -26.99 35.28 -6.79
C THR A 115 -27.19 35.44 -5.27
N ARG A 116 -26.07 35.28 -4.54
CA ARG A 116 -25.84 35.31 -3.08
C ARG A 116 -26.16 34.00 -2.34
N ARG A 117 -25.09 33.31 -1.95
CA ARG A 117 -25.14 32.25 -0.94
C ARG A 117 -25.73 32.81 0.35
N SER A 118 -26.59 32.02 0.99
CA SER A 118 -27.14 32.41 2.28
C SER A 118 -26.02 32.47 3.34
N TYR A 119 -26.19 33.28 4.39
CA TYR A 119 -25.24 33.33 5.51
C TYR A 119 -25.04 31.93 6.13
N ASP A 120 -26.10 31.11 6.11
CA ASP A 120 -26.06 29.72 6.58
C ASP A 120 -25.22 28.82 5.65
N GLU A 121 -25.31 28.96 4.33
CA GLU A 121 -24.43 28.23 3.39
C GLU A 121 -22.94 28.64 3.56
N MET A 122 -22.67 29.90 3.92
CA MET A 122 -21.30 30.35 4.23
C MET A 122 -20.80 29.88 5.61
N MET A 123 -21.69 29.70 6.59
CA MET A 123 -21.33 29.25 7.94
C MET A 123 -21.26 27.72 8.08
N TYR A 124 -22.08 26.98 7.32
CA TYR A 124 -22.24 25.53 7.40
C TYR A 124 -21.85 24.78 6.11
N GLY A 125 -21.19 25.47 5.16
CA GLY A 125 -20.63 24.85 3.97
C GLY A 125 -19.51 23.84 4.29
N PRO A 126 -19.10 23.02 3.31
CA PRO A 126 -18.12 21.97 3.53
C PRO A 126 -16.79 22.56 4.02
N VAL A 127 -16.24 21.96 5.07
CA VAL A 127 -14.91 22.29 5.62
C VAL A 127 -13.95 21.21 5.18
N PHE A 128 -12.75 21.58 4.77
CA PHE A 128 -11.72 20.65 4.38
C PHE A 128 -10.50 20.81 5.26
N LEU A 129 -9.90 19.69 5.63
CA LEU A 129 -8.62 19.65 6.32
C LEU A 129 -7.57 19.08 5.37
N ASN A 130 -6.53 19.86 5.11
CA ASN A 130 -5.33 19.40 4.44
C ASN A 130 -4.25 19.08 5.47
N MET A 131 -3.70 17.87 5.39
CA MET A 131 -2.55 17.44 6.18
C MET A 131 -1.33 17.35 5.26
N ALA A 132 -0.35 18.22 5.47
CA ALA A 132 0.98 18.05 4.92
C ALA A 132 1.85 17.35 5.97
N PHE A 133 2.38 16.18 5.62
CA PHE A 133 3.24 15.37 6.48
C PHE A 133 4.57 15.13 5.77
N ASP A 134 5.65 15.50 6.44
CA ASP A 134 7.02 15.19 6.03
C ASP A 134 7.53 14.00 6.86
N PRO A 135 7.72 12.83 6.23
CA PRO A 135 8.15 11.63 6.95
C PRO A 135 9.65 11.62 7.29
N GLU A 136 10.47 12.49 6.68
CA GLU A 136 11.91 12.59 7.00
C GLU A 136 12.14 13.55 8.16
N GLU A 137 11.48 14.70 8.12
CA GLU A 137 11.54 15.69 9.21
C GLU A 137 10.59 15.34 10.39
N GLU A 138 9.75 14.31 10.24
CA GLU A 138 8.71 13.93 11.22
C GLU A 138 7.76 15.10 11.56
N THR A 139 7.46 15.98 10.60
CA THR A 139 6.67 17.21 10.83
C THR A 139 5.27 17.17 10.22
N PHE A 140 4.34 17.85 10.89
CA PHE A 140 2.95 18.01 10.45
C PHE A 140 2.59 19.49 10.25
N ALA A 141 1.98 19.81 9.11
CA ALA A 141 1.33 21.08 8.86
C ALA A 141 -0.16 20.88 8.53
N TRP A 142 -1.00 21.68 9.17
CA TRP A 142 -2.45 21.58 9.10
C TRP A 142 -3.04 22.85 8.51
N THR A 143 -3.73 22.73 7.38
CA THR A 143 -4.40 23.87 6.74
C THR A 143 -5.87 23.56 6.55
N TRP A 144 -6.73 24.50 6.93
CA TRP A 144 -8.18 24.36 6.86
C TRP A 144 -8.72 25.20 5.72
N TYR A 145 -9.64 24.67 4.94
CA TYR A 145 -10.25 25.33 3.79
C TYR A 145 -11.77 25.25 3.86
N ASP A 146 -12.46 26.23 3.29
CA ASP A 146 -13.89 26.11 3.01
C ASP A 146 -14.17 25.56 1.60
N GLY A 147 -15.46 25.47 1.24
CA GLY A 147 -15.93 25.04 -0.07
C GLY A 147 -15.41 25.86 -1.26
N ASP A 148 -14.96 27.10 -1.02
CA ASP A 148 -14.36 27.96 -2.05
C ASP A 148 -12.84 27.88 -2.06
N ASN A 149 -12.26 26.94 -1.31
CA ASN A 149 -10.81 26.78 -1.17
C ASN A 149 -10.13 27.99 -0.48
N ASN A 150 -10.87 28.80 0.30
CA ASN A 150 -10.28 29.85 1.10
C ASN A 150 -9.79 29.31 2.45
N ILE A 151 -8.64 29.80 2.92
CA ILE A 151 -8.06 29.37 4.20
C ILE A 151 -8.95 29.85 5.36
N ILE A 152 -9.37 28.90 6.20
CA ILE A 152 -10.11 29.16 7.44
C ILE A 152 -9.11 29.46 8.56
N LYS A 153 -9.19 30.67 9.13
CA LYS A 153 -8.38 31.04 10.30
C LYS A 153 -8.84 30.28 11.54
N ARG A 154 -7.91 29.88 12.41
CA ARG A 154 -8.16 29.11 13.64
C ARG A 154 -9.30 29.67 14.50
N LYS A 155 -9.37 31.00 14.67
CA LYS A 155 -10.42 31.68 15.44
C LYS A 155 -11.86 31.49 14.90
N ASN A 156 -12.00 31.11 13.64
CA ASN A 156 -13.28 30.89 12.96
C ASN A 156 -13.56 29.40 12.74
N LEU A 157 -12.66 28.51 13.17
CA LEU A 157 -12.74 27.09 12.84
C LEU A 157 -13.83 26.38 13.65
N GLU A 158 -13.89 26.62 14.96
CA GLU A 158 -14.84 25.95 15.85
C GLU A 158 -16.30 26.20 15.48
N VAL A 159 -16.60 27.41 14.98
CA VAL A 159 -17.96 27.77 14.53
C VAL A 159 -18.32 27.20 13.16
N ARG A 160 -17.33 26.78 12.36
CA ARG A 160 -17.51 26.22 11.02
C ARG A 160 -17.48 24.69 10.99
N LEU A 161 -16.93 24.04 11.99
CA LEU A 161 -16.89 22.58 12.03
C LEU A 161 -18.31 22.00 12.13
N PRO A 162 -18.60 20.87 11.44
CA PRO A 162 -19.87 20.18 11.59
C PRO A 162 -20.14 19.86 13.07
N ARG A 163 -21.41 19.92 13.49
CA ARG A 163 -21.81 19.63 14.87
C ARG A 163 -21.25 18.27 15.32
N GLY A 164 -20.61 18.24 16.48
CA GLY A 164 -19.99 17.05 17.04
C GLY A 164 -18.60 16.72 16.49
N THR A 165 -18.08 17.46 15.50
CA THR A 165 -16.73 17.27 14.98
C THR A 165 -15.74 18.15 15.75
N ALA A 166 -14.97 17.55 16.65
CA ALA A 166 -13.84 18.22 17.29
C ALA A 166 -12.63 18.26 16.35
N ILE A 167 -11.78 19.30 16.47
CA ILE A 167 -10.51 19.43 15.73
C ILE A 167 -9.66 18.14 15.86
N LYS A 168 -9.65 17.54 17.06
CA LYS A 168 -8.93 16.29 17.34
C LYS A 168 -9.43 15.11 16.48
N ILE A 169 -10.74 15.01 16.28
CA ILE A 169 -11.36 13.96 15.46
C ILE A 169 -10.97 14.17 13.99
N ALA A 170 -11.09 15.40 13.49
CA ALA A 170 -10.71 15.74 12.13
C ALA A 170 -9.23 15.43 11.82
N LYS A 171 -8.31 15.80 12.71
CA LYS A 171 -6.88 15.46 12.56
C LYS A 171 -6.64 13.95 12.53
N ARG A 172 -7.31 13.21 13.41
CA ARG A 172 -7.26 11.74 13.42
C ARG A 172 -7.71 11.16 12.09
N THR A 173 -8.86 11.60 11.57
CA THR A 173 -9.38 11.15 10.28
C THR A 173 -8.41 11.47 9.14
N ALA A 174 -7.73 12.61 9.17
CA ALA A 174 -6.73 12.96 8.16
C ALA A 174 -5.49 12.06 8.23
N ILE A 175 -5.05 11.69 9.43
CA ILE A 175 -3.96 10.73 9.66
C ILE A 175 -4.35 9.33 9.16
N GLU A 176 -5.53 8.85 9.54
CA GLU A 176 -6.06 7.55 9.09
C GLU A 176 -6.14 7.49 7.55
N ASN A 177 -6.71 8.52 6.93
CA ASN A 177 -6.80 8.63 5.47
C ASN A 177 -5.41 8.63 4.80
N TYR A 178 -4.44 9.35 5.36
CA TYR A 178 -3.07 9.32 4.85
C TYR A 178 -2.44 7.92 4.97
N ASP A 179 -2.59 7.28 6.12
CA ASP A 179 -1.99 5.97 6.40
C ASP A 179 -2.55 4.88 5.48
N ASP A 180 -3.86 4.89 5.23
CA ASP A 180 -4.52 3.95 4.32
C ASP A 180 -3.99 4.10 2.89
N ILE A 181 -3.85 5.35 2.44
CA ILE A 181 -3.35 5.70 1.12
C ILE A 181 -1.87 5.35 0.97
N GLU A 182 -1.05 5.71 1.94
CA GLU A 182 0.39 5.45 1.89
C GLU A 182 0.66 3.94 1.97
N ARG A 183 -0.12 3.20 2.77
CA ARG A 183 -0.06 1.73 2.82
C ARG A 183 -0.33 1.13 1.45
N GLU A 184 -1.43 1.50 0.79
CA GLU A 184 -1.74 0.96 -0.54
C GLU A 184 -0.66 1.35 -1.57
N ARG A 185 -0.23 2.61 -1.55
CA ARG A 185 0.79 3.14 -2.47
C ARG A 185 2.12 2.40 -2.36
N ILE A 186 2.63 2.21 -1.14
CA ILE A 186 3.91 1.52 -0.89
C ILE A 186 3.77 0.01 -1.16
N THR A 187 2.71 -0.61 -0.66
CA THR A 187 2.48 -2.07 -0.84
C THR A 187 2.32 -2.41 -2.32
N SER A 188 1.55 -1.64 -3.08
CA SER A 188 1.34 -1.85 -4.51
C SER A 188 2.62 -1.66 -5.32
N HIS A 189 3.43 -0.65 -4.98
CA HIS A 189 4.73 -0.41 -5.61
C HIS A 189 5.72 -1.55 -5.34
N ASN A 190 5.94 -1.90 -4.07
CA ASN A 190 6.84 -2.97 -3.68
C ASN A 190 6.43 -4.30 -4.32
N ARG A 191 5.12 -4.61 -4.34
CA ARG A 191 4.58 -5.78 -5.03
C ARG A 191 4.94 -5.76 -6.52
N THR A 192 4.77 -4.62 -7.18
CA THR A 192 5.11 -4.46 -8.61
C THR A 192 6.59 -4.74 -8.87
N GLN A 193 7.49 -4.29 -7.98
CA GLN A 193 8.93 -4.52 -8.11
C GLN A 193 9.29 -6.01 -7.96
N ILE A 194 8.74 -6.68 -6.94
CA ILE A 194 8.94 -8.11 -6.70
C ILE A 194 8.44 -8.94 -7.88
N ILE A 195 7.20 -8.68 -8.32
CA ILE A 195 6.58 -9.39 -9.45
C ILE A 195 7.33 -9.10 -10.76
N GLY A 196 7.77 -7.86 -10.97
CA GLY A 196 8.60 -7.48 -12.12
C GLY A 196 9.91 -8.25 -12.17
N ALA A 197 10.61 -8.37 -11.03
CA ALA A 197 11.84 -9.16 -10.91
C ALA A 197 11.60 -10.64 -11.24
N ALA A 198 10.53 -11.24 -10.70
CA ALA A 198 10.17 -12.61 -11.00
C ALA A 198 9.91 -12.83 -12.50
N ARG A 199 9.14 -11.94 -13.12
CA ARG A 199 8.83 -12.02 -14.57
C ARG A 199 10.07 -11.89 -15.45
N ARG A 200 11.04 -11.03 -15.09
CA ARG A 200 12.32 -10.92 -15.82
C ARG A 200 13.13 -12.21 -15.75
N ARG A 201 13.31 -12.77 -14.54
CA ARG A 201 13.98 -14.07 -14.35
C ARG A 201 13.33 -15.17 -15.19
N ILE A 202 12.01 -15.32 -15.09
CA ILE A 202 11.23 -16.33 -15.82
C ILE A 202 11.37 -16.17 -17.33
N SER A 203 11.37 -14.94 -17.85
CA SER A 203 11.49 -14.69 -19.29
C SER A 203 12.85 -15.12 -19.83
N LYS A 204 13.94 -14.83 -19.11
CA LYS A 204 15.29 -15.28 -19.49
C LYS A 204 15.42 -16.79 -19.41
N TRP A 205 14.94 -17.40 -18.34
CA TRP A 205 14.89 -18.86 -18.23
C TRP A 205 14.09 -19.48 -19.37
N ALA A 206 13.02 -18.82 -19.83
CA ALA A 206 12.21 -19.29 -20.95
C ALA A 206 12.86 -19.26 -22.31
N GLN A 207 13.79 -18.33 -22.51
CA GLN A 207 14.55 -18.23 -23.75
C GLN A 207 15.70 -19.25 -23.77
N ILE A 208 16.39 -19.44 -22.64
CA ILE A 208 17.58 -20.29 -22.54
C ILE A 208 17.22 -21.77 -22.28
N GLY A 209 16.10 -22.02 -21.59
CA GLY A 209 15.65 -23.37 -21.21
C GLY A 209 16.59 -24.05 -20.20
N PRO A 210 16.92 -25.35 -20.36
CA PRO A 210 17.60 -26.15 -19.33
C PRO A 210 18.99 -25.61 -18.96
N ASP A 211 19.67 -24.99 -19.93
CA ASP A 211 21.00 -24.45 -19.75
C ASP A 211 21.03 -23.24 -18.81
N SER A 212 19.89 -22.60 -18.57
CA SER A 212 19.80 -21.49 -17.62
C SER A 212 20.14 -21.94 -16.21
N ARG A 213 19.82 -23.19 -15.83
CA ARG A 213 19.95 -23.72 -14.47
C ARG A 213 19.39 -22.78 -13.39
N GLY A 214 18.39 -21.95 -13.74
CA GLY A 214 17.85 -20.91 -12.86
C GLY A 214 18.85 -19.78 -12.54
N HIS A 215 19.78 -19.46 -13.44
CA HIS A 215 20.72 -18.36 -13.29
C HIS A 215 19.98 -17.03 -13.16
N ILE A 216 20.41 -16.18 -12.23
CA ILE A 216 19.81 -14.88 -11.98
C ILE A 216 20.88 -13.82 -12.28
N ASP A 217 20.63 -13.04 -13.31
CA ASP A 217 21.48 -11.89 -13.65
C ASP A 217 21.37 -10.83 -12.55
N ASP A 218 22.45 -10.09 -12.31
CA ASP A 218 22.49 -9.07 -11.25
C ASP A 218 21.45 -7.96 -11.45
N GLU A 219 21.04 -7.67 -12.69
CA GLU A 219 19.97 -6.72 -13.01
C GLU A 219 18.56 -7.22 -12.64
N ASP A 220 18.39 -8.52 -12.41
CA ASP A 220 17.12 -9.15 -12.03
C ASP A 220 17.01 -9.48 -10.54
N LYS A 221 18.06 -9.14 -9.78
CA LYS A 221 18.01 -9.10 -8.33
C LYS A 221 17.29 -7.84 -7.87
N LEU A 222 16.54 -7.97 -6.78
CA LEU A 222 16.10 -6.81 -6.02
C LEU A 222 17.34 -6.15 -5.43
N LYS A 223 17.51 -4.85 -5.69
CA LYS A 223 18.59 -4.05 -5.14
C LYS A 223 18.15 -3.39 -3.84
N ASP A 224 19.13 -3.01 -3.03
CA ASP A 224 18.90 -2.26 -1.81
C ASP A 224 18.11 -0.98 -2.12
N GLY A 225 17.06 -0.72 -1.32
CA GLY A 225 16.17 0.42 -1.50
C GLY A 225 15.10 0.28 -2.59
N GLU A 226 15.01 -0.85 -3.30
CA GLU A 226 13.88 -1.09 -4.23
C GLU A 226 12.59 -1.47 -3.52
N ILE A 227 12.70 -2.12 -2.37
CA ILE A 227 11.59 -2.34 -1.46
C ILE A 227 11.57 -1.17 -0.48
N LEU A 228 10.58 -0.32 -0.64
CA LEU A 228 10.46 0.91 0.11
C LEU A 228 9.86 0.64 1.50
N PRO A 229 10.36 1.29 2.56
CA PRO A 229 9.76 1.20 3.88
C PRO A 229 8.39 1.89 3.89
N LEU A 230 7.49 1.40 4.74
CA LEU A 230 6.24 2.09 5.04
C LEU A 230 6.43 3.01 6.24
N ARG A 231 6.23 4.31 6.05
CA ARG A 231 6.24 5.32 7.13
C ARG A 231 4.83 5.87 7.31
N LEU A 232 4.22 5.58 8.47
CA LEU A 232 2.87 6.01 8.79
C LEU A 232 2.89 7.33 9.57
N ALA A 233 1.96 8.21 9.23
CA ALA A 233 1.71 9.44 9.98
C ALA A 233 1.27 9.12 11.40
N SER A 234 0.48 8.06 11.61
CA SER A 234 0.06 7.68 12.96
C SER A 234 1.23 7.28 13.87
N ASP A 235 2.23 6.57 13.35
CA ASP A 235 3.37 6.13 14.17
C ASP A 235 4.20 7.33 14.66
N VAL A 236 4.42 8.32 13.79
CA VAL A 236 5.09 9.57 14.17
C VAL A 236 4.22 10.41 15.11
N TRP A 237 2.91 10.48 14.87
CA TRP A 237 1.98 11.19 15.73
C TRP A 237 1.97 10.64 17.16
N LEU A 238 1.97 9.31 17.31
CA LEU A 238 2.04 8.61 18.60
C LEU A 238 3.35 8.90 19.35
N LYS A 239 4.47 9.00 18.63
CA LYS A 239 5.80 9.29 19.19
C LYS A 239 5.92 10.74 19.69
N THR A 240 5.33 11.67 18.96
CA THR A 240 5.55 13.12 19.14
C THR A 240 4.50 13.81 20.02
N SER A 241 3.28 13.30 20.08
CA SER A 241 2.17 13.99 20.76
C SER A 241 1.97 13.51 22.20
N ARG A 242 2.74 14.06 23.15
CA ARG A 242 2.50 13.87 24.59
C ARG A 242 1.17 14.49 25.08
N ASP A 243 0.63 15.49 24.38
CA ASP A 243 -0.57 16.24 24.79
C ASP A 243 -1.89 15.77 24.12
N ASP A 244 -1.82 14.80 23.20
CA ASP A 244 -2.99 14.21 22.52
C ASP A 244 -3.12 12.70 22.81
N ALA A 245 -2.89 12.31 24.07
CA ALA A 245 -2.96 10.93 24.55
C ALA A 245 -4.28 10.23 24.16
N ASP A 246 -5.42 10.93 24.17
CA ASP A 246 -6.72 10.35 23.80
C ASP A 246 -6.80 9.96 22.30
N ILE A 247 -6.12 10.71 21.42
CA ILE A 247 -6.03 10.36 19.99
C ILE A 247 -5.12 9.14 19.84
N ALA A 248 -3.99 9.14 20.53
CA ALA A 248 -3.05 8.03 20.54
C ALA A 248 -3.72 6.72 20.98
N THR A 249 -4.42 6.74 22.12
CA THR A 249 -5.14 5.58 22.66
C THR A 249 -6.21 5.10 21.69
N SER A 250 -6.96 5.98 21.04
CA SER A 250 -8.02 5.56 20.10
C SER A 250 -7.51 4.90 18.82
N ILE A 251 -6.39 5.39 18.25
CA ILE A 251 -5.74 4.79 17.08
C ILE A 251 -5.25 3.39 17.46
N GLN A 252 -4.64 3.26 18.64
CA GLN A 252 -4.15 1.98 19.14
C GLN A 252 -5.30 1.01 19.46
N SER A 253 -6.40 1.50 20.02
CA SER A 253 -7.60 0.72 20.32
C SER A 253 -8.23 0.13 19.07
N ARG A 254 -8.26 0.84 17.94
CA ARG A 254 -8.81 0.33 16.68
C ARG A 254 -7.87 -0.64 15.95
N ARG A 255 -6.55 -0.45 16.08
CA ARG A 255 -5.56 -1.45 15.64
C ARG A 255 -5.75 -2.78 16.36
N VAL A 256 -6.21 -2.76 17.61
CA VAL A 256 -6.49 -3.96 18.43
C VAL A 256 -7.95 -4.42 18.28
N GLY A 257 -8.92 -3.52 18.10
CA GLY A 257 -10.35 -3.82 18.01
C GLY A 257 -10.79 -4.45 16.67
N THR A 258 -10.02 -4.25 15.61
CA THR A 258 -10.13 -5.04 14.37
C THR A 258 -9.59 -6.47 14.52
N ALA A 259 -9.14 -6.88 15.72
CA ALA A 259 -8.72 -8.25 16.03
C ALA A 259 -9.87 -9.18 16.48
N HIS A 260 -11.11 -8.67 16.58
CA HIS A 260 -12.29 -9.48 16.90
C HIS A 260 -13.49 -9.06 16.05
N HIS A 261 -13.46 -9.36 14.76
CA HIS A 261 -14.68 -9.63 13.97
C HIS A 261 -14.33 -10.49 12.76
#